data_AF-A0A6C0BQ09-F1
#
_entry.id   AF-A0A6C0BQ09-F1
#
_cell.length_a   1.000
_cell.length_b   1.000
_cell.length_c   1.000
_cell.angle_alpha   90.00
_cell.angle_beta   90.00
_cell.angle_gamma   90.00
#
_symmetry.space_group_name_H-M   'P 1'
#
loop_
_entity.id
_entity.type
_entity.pdbx_description
1 polymer ?
#
loop_
_entity_poly.entity_id
_entity_poly.type
_entity_poly.pdbx_seq_one_letter_code
_entity_poly.pdbx_strand_id
1 'polypeptide(L)' 'DQLALPPSLTHLTFGVEFNQPVDQLALPPSLTHLTFGNRFNQPVDQLALRPSLTILFK' A
#
# COMPACT_ATOMS: atom_id res chain seq x y z
N ASP A 1 -8.52 -17.87 0.24
CA ASP A 1 -8.70 -16.95 -0.91
C ASP A 1 -7.77 -15.76 -0.77
N GLN A 2 -6.69 -15.71 -1.55
CA GLN A 2 -5.86 -14.51 -1.65
C GLN A 2 -6.59 -13.51 -2.55
N LEU A 3 -6.96 -12.35 -1.99
CA LEU A 3 -7.54 -11.25 -2.74
C LEU A 3 -6.43 -10.65 -3.63
N ALA A 4 -6.27 -11.18 -4.83
CA ALA A 4 -5.30 -10.68 -5.79
C ALA A 4 -5.79 -9.33 -6.35
N LEU A 5 -4.98 -8.29 -6.16
CA LEU A 5 -5.27 -6.98 -6.74
C LEU A 5 -5.11 -7.02 -8.27
N PRO A 6 -5.86 -6.20 -9.03
CA PRO A 6 -5.72 -6.15 -10.47
C PRO A 6 -4.29 -5.79 -10.88
N PRO A 7 -3.72 -6.45 -11.90
CA PRO A 7 -2.34 -6.20 -12.34
C PRO A 7 -2.14 -4.82 -12.97
N SER A 8 -3.22 -4.09 -13.26
CA SER A 8 -3.22 -2.73 -13.78
C SER A 8 -3.47 -1.66 -12.72
N LEU A 9 -3.62 -2.03 -11.44
CA LEU A 9 -3.87 -1.09 -10.36
C LEU A 9 -2.67 -0.13 -10.21
N THR A 10 -2.90 1.17 -10.37
CA THR A 10 -1.87 2.20 -10.25
C THR A 10 -1.96 2.97 -8.94
N HIS A 11 -3.16 3.12 -8.38
CA HIS A 11 -3.43 3.88 -7.15
C HIS A 11 -4.22 3.03 -6.16
N LEU A 12 -3.78 3.03 -4.90
CA LEU A 12 -4.46 2.37 -3.80
C LEU A 12 -4.56 3.33 -2.61
N THR A 13 -5.73 3.40 -1.99
CA THR A 13 -5.96 4.22 -0.79
C THR A 13 -6.63 3.36 0.26
N PHE A 14 -6.02 3.28 1.44
CA PHE A 14 -6.62 2.66 2.61
C PHE A 14 -7.48 3.65 3.39
N GLY A 15 -8.50 3.12 4.08
CA GLY A 15 -9.41 3.92 4.90
C GLY A 15 -8.73 4.49 6.15
N VAL A 16 -9.41 5.46 6.79
CA VAL A 16 -8.91 6.17 7.98
C VAL A 16 -8.51 5.21 9.11
N GLU A 17 -9.31 4.16 9.35
CA GLU A 17 -9.14 3.21 10.45
C GLU A 17 -8.22 2.01 10.10
N PHE A 18 -7.61 1.99 8.90
CA PHE A 18 -6.71 0.90 8.53
C PHE A 18 -5.36 1.02 9.25
N ASN A 19 -5.05 0.04 10.09
CA ASN A 19 -3.80 -0.04 10.85
C ASN A 19 -3.20 -1.45 10.88
N GLN A 20 -3.30 -2.16 9.75
CA GLN A 20 -2.79 -3.53 9.62
C GLN A 20 -1.45 -3.55 8.86
N PRO A 21 -0.55 -4.51 9.14
CA PRO A 21 0.71 -4.65 8.42
C PRO A 21 0.49 -4.83 6.92
N VAL A 22 1.33 -4.18 6.11
CA VAL A 22 1.22 -4.19 4.64
C VAL A 22 2.35 -4.94 3.94
N ASP A 23 3.36 -5.40 4.69
CA ASP A 23 4.48 -6.16 4.14
C ASP A 23 4.05 -7.47 3.49
N GLN A 24 2.90 -8.03 3.91
CA GLN A 24 2.33 -9.25 3.33
C GLN A 24 1.39 -8.98 2.16
N LEU A 25 1.12 -7.72 1.82
CA LEU A 25 0.22 -7.40 0.72
C LEU A 25 0.95 -7.63 -0.62
N ALA A 26 0.42 -8.54 -1.44
CA ALA A 26 0.86 -8.72 -2.80
C ALA A 26 0.40 -7.52 -3.67
N LEU A 27 1.18 -6.43 -3.63
CA LEU A 27 0.91 -5.24 -4.43
C LEU A 27 1.39 -5.44 -5.87
N PRO A 28 0.59 -5.04 -6.88
CA PRO A 28 0.98 -5.20 -8.26
C PRO A 28 2.19 -4.31 -8.60
N PRO A 29 3.04 -4.72 -9.56
CA PRO A 29 4.21 -3.96 -9.98
C PRO A 29 3.82 -2.61 -10.62
N SER A 30 2.60 -2.50 -11.16
CA SER A 30 2.04 -1.27 -11.72
C SER A 30 1.66 -0.21 -10.68
N LEU A 31 1.62 -0.56 -9.38
CA LEU A 31 1.23 0.37 -8.34
C LEU A 31 2.28 1.46 -8.18
N THR A 32 1.87 2.71 -8.40
CA THR A 32 2.73 3.89 -8.30
C THR A 32 2.38 4.76 -7.10
N HIS A 33 1.14 4.71 -6.61
CA HIS A 33 0.68 5.52 -5.49
C HIS A 33 -0.04 4.67 -4.44
N LEU A 34 0.42 4.79 -3.20
CA LEU A 34 -0.20 4.19 -2.03
C LEU A 34 -0.47 5.26 -0.97
N THR A 35 -1.71 5.35 -0.51
CA THR A 35 -2.11 6.32 0.51
C THR A 35 -2.67 5.62 1.74
N PHE A 36 -2.15 5.99 2.92
CA PHE A 36 -2.63 5.53 4.22
C PHE A 36 -3.47 6.59 4.92
N GLY A 37 -4.45 6.12 5.70
CA GLY A 37 -5.28 6.97 6.55
C GLY A 37 -4.63 7.27 7.91
N ASN A 38 -5.23 8.20 8.66
CA ASN A 38 -4.67 8.82 9.85
C ASN A 38 -4.40 7.87 11.03
N ARG A 39 -5.00 6.67 11.05
CA ARG A 39 -4.76 5.66 12.10
C ARG A 39 -3.62 4.70 11.77
N PHE A 40 -3.03 4.77 10.59
CA PHE A 40 -1.97 3.85 10.19
C PHE A 40 -0.68 4.12 10.97
N ASN A 41 -0.20 3.09 11.66
CA ASN A 41 0.99 3.13 12.52
C ASN A 41 1.73 1.77 12.45
N GLN A 42 2.01 1.31 11.23
CA GLN A 42 2.78 0.09 10.97
C GLN A 42 4.01 0.43 10.12
N PRO A 43 5.09 -0.38 10.19
CA PRO A 43 6.26 -0.16 9.34
C PRO A 43 5.90 -0.35 7.86
N VAL A 44 6.64 0.35 6.98
CA VAL A 44 6.50 0.29 5.51
C VAL A 44 7.85 0.12 4.80
N ASP A 45 8.86 -0.38 5.51
CA ASP A 45 10.26 -0.42 5.04
C ASP A 45 10.40 -1.19 3.73
N GLN A 46 9.67 -2.32 3.58
CA GLN A 46 9.70 -3.11 2.35
C GLN A 46 9.10 -2.36 1.16
N LEU A 47 8.04 -1.57 1.40
CA LEU A 47 7.41 -0.76 0.37
C LEU A 47 8.28 0.43 -0.02
N ALA A 48 9.02 1.00 0.93
CA ALA A 48 9.96 2.09 0.68
C ALA A 48 11.14 1.71 -0.23
N LEU A 49 11.46 0.41 -0.34
CA LEU A 49 12.48 -0.09 -1.27
C LEU A 49 12.02 -0.11 -2.74
N ARG A 50 10.71 0.09 -3.01
CA ARG A 50 10.18 0.11 -4.39
C ARG A 50 10.40 1.49 -5.01
N PRO A 51 11.31 1.65 -5.99
CA PRO A 51 11.72 2.98 -6.47
C PRO A 51 10.60 3.75 -7.18
N SER A 52 9.62 3.05 -7.74
CA SER A 52 8.49 3.64 -8.46
C SER A 52 7.24 3.83 -7.59
N LEU A 53 7.31 3.52 -6.29
CA LEU A 53 6.17 3.63 -5.38
C LEU A 53 6.27 4.88 -4.53
N THR A 54 5.27 5.74 -4.65
CA THR A 54 5.08 6.91 -3.78
C THR A 54 4.12 6.55 -2.65
N ILE A 55 4.54 6.78 -1.41
CA ILE A 55 3.74 6.56 -0.20
C ILE A 55 3.32 7.90 0.39
N LEU A 56 2.02 8.08 0.64
CA LEU A 56 1.44 9.27 1.26
C LEU A 56 0.69 8.89 2.54
N PHE A 57 0.72 9.78 3.52
CA PHE A 57 -0.03 9.67 4.78
C PHE A 57 -0.98 10.87 4.91
N LYS A 58 -2.20 10.62 5.39
CA LYS A 58 -3.21 11.65 5.67
C LYS A 58 -3.29 12.02 7.16
#